data_AF-A0A926WGU3-F1
#
_entry.id   AF-A0A926WGU3-F1
#
_cell.length_a   1.000
_cell.length_b   1.000
_cell.length_c   1.000
_cell.angle_alpha   90.00
_cell.angle_beta   90.00
_cell.angle_gamma   90.00
#
_symmetry.space_group_name_H-M   'P 1'
#
loop_
_entity.id
_entity.type
_entity.pdbx_description
1 polymer ?
#
loop_
_entity_poly.entity_id
_entity_poly.type
_entity_poly.pdbx_seq_one_letter_code
_entity_poly.pdbx_strand_id
1 'polypeptide(L)'
;MNIYIRSRGFSQDHGYSWLPEMPNIIRDNQVYQLIQSEVFSLVIGRYSNKLLLLITGIEASERADFRDRKIRNSVAWIGDDSEDNEQKIRVIAAAALRDELRETLRSEIDQAVIFDDEQGFKVEGDISKLSVEEVINIRDFPGNINYKIGKNCKKLRDELAYELEEKSLPKGLGFNNLPLVIVTGIQNQQTLTNCGVWRGLSNSIQSEVWTEYKKSPNSLETLPEKDLIIPTNKNLRLFIIFLVLSAIFIILLLFLFQSQPK
;
A
#
# COMPACT_ATOMS: atom_id res chain seq x y z
N MET A 1 3.77 15.09 -4.33
CA MET A 1 3.63 13.62 -4.18
C MET A 1 3.87 12.95 -5.52
N ASN A 2 4.42 11.74 -5.54
CA ASN A 2 4.49 10.90 -6.72
C ASN A 2 3.15 10.16 -6.89
N ILE A 3 2.66 10.10 -8.13
CA ILE A 3 1.36 9.50 -8.44
C ILE A 3 1.59 8.37 -9.42
N TYR A 4 0.97 7.23 -9.13
CA TYR A 4 1.07 6.03 -9.93
C TYR A 4 -0.33 5.57 -10.29
N ILE A 5 -0.52 5.13 -11.53
CA ILE A 5 -1.80 4.60 -12.00
C ILE A 5 -1.61 3.17 -12.42
N ARG A 6 -2.51 2.31 -11.95
CA ARG A 6 -2.72 0.98 -12.50
C ARG A 6 -3.96 1.00 -13.38
N SER A 7 -3.80 0.63 -14.64
CA SER A 7 -4.91 0.44 -15.57
C SER A 7 -4.55 -0.68 -16.55
N ARG A 8 -5.34 -0.83 -17.61
CA ARG A 8 -5.18 -1.86 -18.64
C ARG A 8 -5.48 -1.24 -20.02
N GLY A 9 -4.84 -1.76 -21.06
CA GLY A 9 -5.20 -1.44 -22.44
C GLY A 9 -6.38 -2.25 -22.99
N PHE A 10 -6.75 -1.98 -24.23
CA PHE A 10 -7.86 -2.70 -24.86
C PHE A 10 -7.51 -4.19 -25.13
N SER A 11 -6.29 -4.46 -25.62
CA SER A 11 -5.89 -5.78 -26.10
C SER A 11 -5.56 -6.79 -24.98
N GLN A 12 -5.41 -8.05 -25.37
CA GLN A 12 -4.98 -9.11 -24.46
C GLN A 12 -3.54 -8.90 -23.95
N ASP A 13 -2.66 -8.41 -24.82
CA ASP A 13 -1.24 -8.22 -24.54
C ASP A 13 -1.00 -7.04 -23.57
N HIS A 14 -1.92 -6.08 -23.53
CA HIS A 14 -1.91 -4.98 -22.58
C HIS A 14 -2.75 -5.30 -21.33
N GLY A 15 -2.22 -6.21 -20.50
CA GLY A 15 -2.78 -6.55 -19.19
C GLY A 15 -2.79 -5.40 -18.19
N TYR A 16 -3.27 -5.67 -16.97
CA TYR A 16 -3.21 -4.67 -15.90
C TYR A 16 -1.77 -4.42 -15.47
N SER A 17 -1.30 -3.18 -15.65
CA SER A 17 0.05 -2.75 -15.30
C SER A 17 0.02 -1.41 -14.57
N TRP A 18 1.06 -1.15 -13.80
CA TRP A 18 1.31 0.14 -13.17
C TRP A 18 2.18 0.98 -14.08
N LEU A 19 1.90 2.29 -14.18
CA LEU A 19 2.78 3.27 -14.81
C LEU A 19 3.33 4.25 -13.76
N PRO A 20 4.66 4.55 -13.79
CA PRO A 20 5.67 3.90 -14.64
C PRO A 20 5.95 2.43 -14.24
N GLU A 21 5.90 2.10 -12.96
CA GLU A 21 5.99 0.73 -12.45
C GLU A 21 5.30 0.62 -11.08
N MET A 22 5.16 -0.62 -10.56
CA MET A 22 4.53 -0.84 -9.26
C MET A 22 5.41 -0.23 -8.15
N PRO A 23 4.87 0.68 -7.33
CA PRO A 23 5.65 1.29 -6.26
C PRO A 23 6.15 0.26 -5.24
N ASN A 24 7.43 0.35 -4.89
CA ASN A 24 8.07 -0.51 -3.87
C ASN A 24 7.29 -0.53 -2.56
N ILE A 25 6.78 0.63 -2.10
CA ILE A 25 5.97 0.73 -0.88
C ILE A 25 4.72 -0.15 -0.89
N ILE A 26 4.10 -0.38 -2.06
CA ILE A 26 2.92 -1.24 -2.19
C ILE A 26 3.36 -2.72 -2.15
N ARG A 27 4.45 -3.04 -2.86
CA ARG A 27 4.99 -4.40 -2.97
C ARG A 27 5.58 -4.89 -1.66
N ASP A 28 6.48 -4.12 -1.07
CA ASP A 28 7.28 -4.52 0.08
C ASP A 28 6.41 -4.64 1.35
N ASN A 29 5.36 -3.83 1.46
CA ASN A 29 4.39 -3.88 2.56
C ASN A 29 3.15 -4.76 2.23
N GLN A 30 3.16 -5.50 1.12
CA GLN A 30 2.11 -6.45 0.73
C GLN A 30 0.69 -5.84 0.77
N VAL A 31 0.55 -4.56 0.39
CA VAL A 31 -0.69 -3.79 0.58
C VAL A 31 -1.88 -4.44 -0.13
N TYR A 32 -1.66 -5.07 -1.29
CA TYR A 32 -2.69 -5.80 -2.03
C TYR A 32 -3.26 -7.02 -1.29
N GLN A 33 -2.55 -7.57 -0.30
CA GLN A 33 -3.11 -8.66 0.52
C GLN A 33 -4.20 -8.18 1.47
N LEU A 34 -4.30 -6.86 1.72
CA LEU A 34 -5.28 -6.25 2.61
C LEU A 34 -6.57 -5.82 1.87
N ILE A 35 -6.59 -5.87 0.54
CA ILE A 35 -7.69 -5.34 -0.27
C ILE A 35 -8.06 -6.28 -1.41
N GLN A 36 -9.22 -6.02 -2.02
CA GLN A 36 -9.61 -6.64 -3.28
C GLN A 36 -9.44 -5.60 -4.38
N SER A 37 -8.50 -5.84 -5.30
CA SER A 37 -8.07 -4.82 -6.28
C SER A 37 -9.14 -4.49 -7.33
N GLU A 38 -10.08 -5.42 -7.52
CA GLU A 38 -11.14 -5.37 -8.52
C GLU A 38 -12.39 -4.62 -8.05
N VAL A 39 -12.44 -4.22 -6.77
CA VAL A 39 -13.56 -3.46 -6.19
C VAL A 39 -13.03 -2.21 -5.49
N PHE A 40 -13.94 -1.29 -5.19
CA PHE A 40 -13.60 -0.09 -4.42
C PHE A 40 -12.96 -0.50 -3.09
N SER A 41 -11.69 -0.15 -2.94
CA SER A 41 -10.95 -0.27 -1.69
C SER A 41 -10.12 0.98 -1.49
N LEU A 42 -9.87 1.32 -0.23
CA LEU A 42 -9.05 2.47 0.16
C LEU A 42 -8.04 2.03 1.21
N VAL A 43 -6.78 2.40 1.01
CA VAL A 43 -5.70 2.19 1.97
C VAL A 43 -4.99 3.50 2.22
N ILE A 44 -4.84 3.87 3.49
CA ILE A 44 -3.83 4.84 3.93
C ILE A 44 -2.81 4.08 4.76
N GLY A 45 -1.52 4.26 4.47
CA GLY A 45 -0.45 3.67 5.26
C GLY A 45 0.70 4.63 5.47
N ARG A 46 1.43 4.42 6.57
CA ARG A 46 2.70 5.10 6.84
C ARG A 46 3.80 4.06 6.86
N TYR A 47 4.77 4.17 5.95
CA TYR A 47 5.87 3.22 5.84
C TYR A 47 7.18 3.97 5.55
N SER A 48 8.20 3.77 6.37
CA SER A 48 9.55 4.34 6.17
C SER A 48 9.52 5.86 5.90
N ASN A 49 8.82 6.61 6.74
CA ASN A 49 8.62 8.07 6.61
C ASN A 49 7.92 8.52 5.30
N LYS A 50 7.27 7.60 4.60
CA LYS A 50 6.39 7.89 3.47
C LYS A 50 4.94 7.65 3.85
N LEU A 51 4.06 8.45 3.29
CA LEU A 51 2.63 8.21 3.29
C LEU A 51 2.22 7.61 1.95
N LEU A 52 1.33 6.63 2.01
CA LEU A 52 0.67 6.00 0.88
C LEU A 52 -0.84 6.22 1.02
N LEU A 53 -1.46 6.75 -0.03
CA LEU A 53 -2.88 6.58 -0.30
C LEU A 53 -3.03 5.69 -1.53
N LEU A 54 -3.78 4.60 -1.43
CA LEU A 54 -4.14 3.73 -2.55
C LEU A 54 -5.67 3.62 -2.63
N ILE A 55 -6.22 3.93 -3.79
CA ILE A 55 -7.63 3.71 -4.12
C ILE A 55 -7.70 2.76 -5.30
N THR A 56 -8.52 1.70 -5.20
CA THR A 56 -8.66 0.67 -6.25
C THR A 56 -10.09 0.57 -6.75
N GLY A 57 -10.29 -0.18 -7.84
CA GLY A 57 -11.61 -0.52 -8.34
C GLY A 57 -12.42 0.66 -8.88
N ILE A 58 -11.76 1.72 -9.32
CA ILE A 58 -12.38 2.91 -9.90
C ILE A 58 -12.83 2.57 -11.31
N GLU A 59 -14.13 2.38 -11.53
CA GLU A 59 -14.64 1.96 -12.84
C GLU A 59 -14.51 3.06 -13.89
N ALA A 60 -13.96 2.69 -15.04
CA ALA A 60 -13.91 3.55 -16.20
C ALA A 60 -15.32 3.74 -16.79
N SER A 61 -15.62 4.97 -17.18
CA SER A 61 -16.89 5.36 -17.79
C SER A 61 -17.09 4.64 -19.12
N GLU A 62 -16.18 4.86 -20.07
CA GLU A 62 -16.30 4.34 -21.43
C GLU A 62 -15.36 3.14 -21.69
N ARG A 63 -14.17 3.11 -21.08
CA ARG A 63 -13.15 2.11 -21.41
C ARG A 63 -13.51 0.71 -20.93
N ALA A 64 -13.54 -0.22 -21.88
CA ALA A 64 -13.70 -1.65 -21.67
C ALA A 64 -12.57 -2.42 -22.37
N ASP A 65 -12.28 -3.63 -21.90
CA ASP A 65 -11.29 -4.51 -22.55
C ASP A 65 -11.89 -5.26 -23.75
N PHE A 66 -11.06 -6.01 -24.47
CA PHE A 66 -11.46 -6.85 -25.63
C PHE A 66 -12.55 -7.90 -25.35
N ARG A 67 -12.99 -8.06 -24.09
CA ARG A 67 -14.11 -8.93 -23.69
C ARG A 67 -15.30 -8.13 -23.15
N ASP A 68 -15.38 -6.85 -23.49
CA ASP A 68 -16.41 -5.90 -23.04
C ASP A 68 -16.51 -5.75 -21.52
N ARG A 69 -15.44 -6.10 -20.78
CA ARG A 69 -15.41 -5.89 -19.32
C ARG A 69 -14.95 -4.48 -19.03
N LYS A 70 -15.70 -3.75 -18.20
CA LYS A 70 -15.30 -2.42 -17.73
C LYS A 70 -13.92 -2.48 -17.06
N ILE A 71 -13.03 -1.61 -17.53
CA ILE A 71 -11.68 -1.46 -16.98
C ILE A 71 -11.78 -0.71 -15.65
N ARG A 72 -10.91 -1.07 -14.71
CA ARG A 72 -10.87 -0.46 -13.37
C ARG A 72 -9.52 0.14 -13.08
N ASN A 73 -9.49 1.43 -12.81
CA ASN A 73 -8.27 2.13 -12.44
C ASN A 73 -7.97 1.90 -10.96
N SER A 74 -6.68 1.88 -10.63
CA SER A 74 -6.20 2.10 -9.26
C SER A 74 -5.21 3.26 -9.28
N VAL A 75 -5.22 4.08 -8.24
CA VAL A 75 -4.30 5.22 -8.14
C VAL A 75 -3.63 5.19 -6.78
N ALA A 76 -2.32 5.38 -6.79
CA ALA A 76 -1.52 5.53 -5.59
C ALA A 76 -0.86 6.91 -5.53
N TRP A 77 -1.10 7.64 -4.45
CA TRP A 77 -0.36 8.86 -4.12
C TRP A 77 0.65 8.54 -3.03
N ILE A 78 1.92 8.80 -3.31
CA ILE A 78 3.04 8.52 -2.40
C ILE A 78 3.83 9.80 -2.16
N GLY A 79 3.99 10.18 -0.90
CA GLY A 79 4.72 11.37 -0.50
C GLY A 79 5.55 11.14 0.76
N ASP A 80 6.43 12.08 1.07
CA ASP A 80 7.02 12.17 2.40
C ASP A 80 5.92 12.39 3.46
N ASP A 81 6.16 11.93 4.69
CA ASP A 81 5.29 12.20 5.85
C ASP A 81 5.42 13.64 6.34
N SER A 82 5.12 14.59 5.46
CA SER A 82 4.94 16.01 5.76
C SER A 82 3.47 16.32 6.06
N GLU A 83 3.22 17.46 6.69
CA GLU A 83 1.87 17.96 6.98
C GLU A 83 1.06 18.16 5.69
N ASP A 84 1.61 18.86 4.70
CA ASP A 84 0.93 19.10 3.41
C ASP A 84 0.50 17.81 2.69
N ASN A 85 1.38 16.79 2.65
CA ASN A 85 1.06 15.52 1.99
C ASN A 85 0.00 14.73 2.78
N GLU A 86 0.05 14.82 4.11
CA GLU A 86 -0.90 14.19 5.02
C GLU A 86 -2.30 14.78 4.86
N GLN A 87 -2.39 16.11 4.85
CA GLN A 87 -3.59 16.87 4.57
C GLN A 87 -4.18 16.52 3.20
N LYS A 88 -3.36 16.50 2.15
CA LYS A 88 -3.79 16.13 0.80
C LYS A 88 -4.34 14.71 0.73
N ILE A 89 -3.68 13.74 1.38
CA ILE A 89 -4.16 12.36 1.46
C ILE A 89 -5.50 12.30 2.17
N ARG A 90 -5.66 13.00 3.30
CA ARG A 90 -6.91 13.02 4.07
C ARG A 90 -8.07 13.58 3.26
N VAL A 91 -7.84 14.67 2.54
CA VAL A 91 -8.82 15.28 1.64
C VAL A 91 -9.29 14.29 0.57
N ILE A 92 -8.37 13.69 -0.18
CA ILE A 92 -8.71 12.74 -1.24
C ILE A 92 -9.42 11.51 -0.66
N ALA A 93 -8.96 11.01 0.50
CA ALA A 93 -9.56 9.87 1.15
C ALA A 93 -10.98 10.16 1.67
N ALA A 94 -11.21 11.32 2.29
CA ALA A 94 -12.53 11.75 2.73
C ALA A 94 -13.49 11.87 1.54
N ALA A 95 -13.04 12.46 0.42
CA ALA A 95 -13.82 12.52 -0.82
C ALA A 95 -14.19 11.13 -1.34
N ALA A 96 -13.23 10.19 -1.34
CA ALA A 96 -13.47 8.82 -1.79
C ALA A 96 -14.47 8.05 -0.89
N LEU A 97 -14.57 8.41 0.39
CA LEU A 97 -15.48 7.76 1.34
C LEU A 97 -16.92 8.28 1.24
N ARG A 98 -17.11 9.55 0.84
CA ARG A 98 -18.43 10.18 0.65
C ARG A 98 -19.00 9.81 -0.71
N ASP A 99 -20.19 9.21 -0.73
CA ASP A 99 -20.81 8.78 -1.98
C ASP A 99 -21.07 9.97 -2.93
N GLU A 100 -21.33 11.17 -2.40
CA GLU A 100 -21.61 12.38 -3.17
C GLU A 100 -20.37 12.95 -3.89
N LEU A 101 -19.17 12.76 -3.31
CA LEU A 101 -17.90 13.25 -3.88
C LEU A 101 -17.13 12.15 -4.62
N ARG A 102 -17.42 10.88 -4.33
CA ARG A 102 -16.76 9.73 -4.96
C ARG A 102 -16.92 9.75 -6.47
N GLU A 103 -18.09 10.13 -6.99
CA GLU A 103 -18.32 10.18 -8.44
C GLU A 103 -17.50 11.28 -9.13
N THR A 104 -17.34 12.44 -8.49
CA THR A 104 -16.46 13.51 -8.99
C THR A 104 -15.02 13.02 -9.05
N LEU A 105 -14.52 12.42 -7.96
CA LEU A 105 -13.18 11.84 -7.90
C LEU A 105 -12.98 10.73 -8.95
N ARG A 106 -13.97 9.84 -9.11
CA ARG A 106 -13.97 8.77 -10.11
C ARG A 106 -13.85 9.35 -11.52
N SER A 107 -14.65 10.37 -11.83
CA SER A 107 -14.67 11.01 -13.14
C SER A 107 -13.34 11.67 -13.49
N GLU A 108 -12.74 12.42 -12.56
CA GLU A 108 -11.46 13.08 -12.80
C GLU A 108 -10.33 12.08 -13.06
N ILE A 109 -10.26 11.01 -12.25
CA ILE A 109 -9.26 9.96 -12.44
C ILE A 109 -9.46 9.23 -13.76
N ASP A 110 -10.71 8.93 -14.13
CA ASP A 110 -10.98 8.20 -15.37
C ASP A 110 -10.69 9.04 -16.62
N GLN A 111 -11.07 10.32 -16.62
CA GLN A 111 -10.80 11.23 -17.74
C GLN A 111 -9.30 11.46 -17.96
N ALA A 112 -8.49 11.34 -16.92
CA ALA A 112 -7.05 11.46 -17.04
C ALA A 112 -6.38 10.26 -17.71
N VAL A 113 -7.06 9.11 -17.79
CA VAL A 113 -6.50 7.85 -18.30
C VAL A 113 -7.14 7.48 -19.62
N ILE A 114 -6.34 7.45 -20.68
CA ILE A 114 -6.81 7.08 -22.02
C ILE A 114 -6.07 5.85 -22.55
N PHE A 115 -6.62 5.23 -23.59
CA PHE A 115 -5.91 4.15 -24.28
C PHE A 115 -4.66 4.66 -24.96
N ASP A 116 -3.68 3.78 -25.04
CA ASP A 116 -2.41 4.00 -25.71
C ASP A 116 -1.99 2.72 -26.42
N ASP A 117 -1.57 2.81 -27.66
CA ASP A 117 -1.27 1.62 -28.47
C ASP A 117 0.10 1.00 -28.11
N GLU A 118 1.00 1.73 -27.44
CA GLU A 118 2.32 1.24 -27.08
C GLU A 118 2.33 0.61 -25.69
N GLN A 119 1.79 1.30 -24.70
CA GLN A 119 1.80 0.88 -23.29
C GLN A 119 0.46 0.29 -22.83
N GLY A 120 -0.56 0.30 -23.70
CA GLY A 120 -1.93 -0.07 -23.40
C GLY A 120 -2.78 1.10 -22.91
N PHE A 121 -2.21 1.95 -22.06
CA PHE A 121 -2.83 3.19 -21.59
C PHE A 121 -1.78 4.25 -21.30
N LYS A 122 -2.19 5.51 -21.22
CA LYS A 122 -1.37 6.64 -20.75
C LYS A 122 -2.19 7.59 -19.89
N VAL A 123 -1.49 8.50 -19.21
CA VAL A 123 -2.08 9.53 -18.36
C VAL A 123 -1.89 10.88 -19.04
N GLU A 124 -2.98 11.49 -19.50
CA GLU A 124 -2.96 12.83 -20.13
C GLU A 124 -3.54 13.92 -19.23
N GLY A 125 -4.41 13.56 -18.28
CA GLY A 125 -4.99 14.52 -17.34
C GLY A 125 -4.12 14.75 -16.11
N ASP A 126 -4.20 15.96 -15.54
CA ASP A 126 -3.53 16.28 -14.29
C ASP A 126 -4.32 15.78 -13.09
N ILE A 127 -3.93 14.63 -12.55
CA ILE A 127 -4.48 14.07 -11.30
C ILE A 127 -3.67 14.50 -10.06
N SER A 128 -2.74 15.44 -10.21
CA SER A 128 -2.02 16.05 -9.11
C SER A 128 -2.81 17.14 -8.41
N LYS A 129 -3.82 17.71 -9.07
CA LYS A 129 -4.77 18.67 -8.49
C LYS A 129 -6.20 18.24 -8.82
N LEU A 130 -6.89 17.69 -7.82
CA LEU A 130 -8.27 17.24 -7.97
C LEU A 130 -9.25 18.31 -7.50
N SER A 131 -10.42 18.43 -8.13
CA SER A 131 -11.40 19.47 -7.76
C SER A 131 -12.00 19.25 -6.37
N VAL A 132 -12.03 18.00 -5.90
CA VAL A 132 -12.44 17.66 -4.53
C VAL A 132 -11.57 18.31 -3.46
N GLU A 133 -10.35 18.71 -3.81
CA GLU A 133 -9.44 19.43 -2.91
C GLU A 133 -9.93 20.85 -2.58
N GLU A 134 -10.77 21.43 -3.41
CA GLU A 134 -11.32 22.78 -3.21
C GLU A 134 -12.62 22.76 -2.38
N VAL A 135 -13.22 21.57 -2.21
CA VAL A 135 -14.52 21.40 -1.52
C VAL A 135 -14.34 21.01 -0.06
N ILE A 136 -13.34 20.18 0.23
CA ILE A 136 -13.14 19.62 1.56
C ILE A 136 -12.26 20.56 2.39
N ASN A 137 -12.85 21.07 3.47
CA ASN A 137 -12.13 21.84 4.47
C ASN A 137 -11.61 20.90 5.55
N ILE A 138 -10.29 20.87 5.72
CA ILE A 138 -9.65 20.12 6.79
C ILE A 138 -9.39 20.99 8.01
N ARG A 139 -9.41 20.35 9.17
CA ARG A 139 -8.89 20.88 10.43
C ARG A 139 -7.78 19.97 10.92
N ASP A 140 -6.87 20.52 11.70
CA ASP A 140 -5.71 19.78 12.20
C ASP A 140 -5.80 19.54 13.70
N PHE A 141 -6.94 18.99 14.14
CA PHE A 141 -7.03 18.50 15.50
C PHE A 141 -6.18 17.23 15.66
N PRO A 142 -5.61 16.99 16.85
CA PRO A 142 -4.81 15.79 17.09
C PRO A 142 -5.57 14.49 16.77
N GLY A 143 -4.86 13.57 16.11
CA GLY A 143 -5.36 12.23 15.80
C GLY A 143 -5.72 11.43 17.04
N ASN A 144 -6.81 10.67 16.95
CA ASN A 144 -7.18 9.72 18.01
C ASN A 144 -6.25 8.49 17.95
N ILE A 145 -5.77 8.02 19.09
CA ILE A 145 -4.87 6.85 19.19
C ILE A 145 -5.60 5.50 19.38
N ASN A 146 -6.92 5.51 19.63
CA ASN A 146 -7.70 4.29 19.75
C ASN A 146 -7.82 3.61 18.38
N TYR A 147 -7.71 2.29 18.35
CA TYR A 147 -7.92 1.50 17.14
C TYR A 147 -9.38 1.08 17.04
N LYS A 148 -9.97 1.21 15.84
CA LYS A 148 -11.39 0.93 15.59
C LYS A 148 -11.58 0.15 14.30
N ILE A 149 -12.52 -0.78 14.35
CA ILE A 149 -12.98 -1.53 13.18
C ILE A 149 -14.50 -1.59 13.13
N GLY A 150 -15.06 -1.82 11.94
CA GLY A 150 -16.50 -1.97 11.75
C GLY A 150 -16.85 -2.49 10.37
N LYS A 151 -18.16 -2.63 10.12
CA LYS A 151 -18.70 -3.00 8.81
C LYS A 151 -18.46 -1.88 7.82
N ASN A 152 -18.09 -2.21 6.59
CA ASN A 152 -18.04 -1.23 5.51
C ASN A 152 -19.47 -0.87 5.05
N CYS A 153 -20.12 0.04 5.78
CA CYS A 153 -21.43 0.60 5.45
C CYS A 153 -21.35 2.13 5.31
N LYS A 154 -22.35 2.75 4.65
CA LYS A 154 -22.36 4.20 4.39
C LYS A 154 -22.13 5.01 5.66
N LYS A 155 -22.86 4.69 6.73
CA LYS A 155 -22.74 5.37 8.04
C LYS A 155 -21.29 5.43 8.53
N LEU A 156 -20.59 4.29 8.60
CA LEU A 156 -19.23 4.25 9.12
C LEU A 156 -18.21 4.84 8.13
N ARG A 157 -18.47 4.81 6.82
CA ARG A 157 -17.67 5.55 5.83
C ARG A 157 -17.81 7.07 6.01
N ASP A 158 -19.02 7.57 6.21
CA ASP A 158 -19.28 8.99 6.45
C ASP A 158 -18.65 9.46 7.76
N GLU A 159 -18.74 8.66 8.83
CA GLU A 159 -18.05 8.93 10.11
C GLU A 159 -16.53 8.94 9.95
N LEU A 160 -15.96 8.00 9.17
CA LEU A 160 -14.53 7.98 8.87
C LEU A 160 -14.10 9.18 8.02
N ALA A 161 -14.88 9.55 7.01
CA ALA A 161 -14.63 10.73 6.20
C ALA A 161 -14.58 11.99 7.08
N TYR A 162 -15.56 12.14 7.97
CA TYR A 162 -15.59 13.24 8.93
C TYR A 162 -14.39 13.22 9.89
N GLU A 163 -13.96 12.05 10.38
CA GLU A 163 -12.76 11.96 11.20
C GLU A 163 -11.49 12.36 10.43
N LEU A 164 -11.38 12.00 9.16
CA LEU A 164 -10.29 12.43 8.27
C LEU A 164 -10.39 13.92 7.91
N GLU A 165 -11.56 14.55 7.97
CA GLU A 165 -11.68 16.01 7.78
C GLU A 165 -11.20 16.76 9.02
N GLU A 166 -11.53 16.26 10.21
CA GLU A 166 -11.30 16.98 11.46
C GLU A 166 -9.93 16.71 12.10
N LYS A 167 -9.37 15.51 11.90
CA LYS A 167 -8.20 15.04 12.67
C LYS A 167 -7.06 14.56 11.79
N SER A 168 -5.84 14.93 12.19
CA SER A 168 -4.62 14.39 11.59
C SER A 168 -4.50 12.89 11.83
N LEU A 169 -3.85 12.19 10.91
CA LEU A 169 -3.47 10.80 11.05
C LEU A 169 -2.55 10.64 12.28
N PRO A 170 -2.79 9.64 13.15
CA PRO A 170 -1.98 9.46 14.36
C PRO A 170 -0.52 9.24 13.98
N LYS A 171 0.44 9.85 14.68
CA LYS A 171 1.89 9.72 14.44
C LYS A 171 2.62 9.20 15.69
N GLY A 172 3.85 8.76 15.52
CA GLY A 172 4.73 8.36 16.63
C GLY A 172 4.71 6.86 16.93
N LEU A 173 5.14 6.51 18.15
CA LEU A 173 5.33 5.11 18.56
C LEU A 173 4.04 4.31 18.36
N GLY A 174 4.11 3.22 17.62
CA GLY A 174 2.98 2.34 17.33
C GLY A 174 2.12 2.72 16.12
N PHE A 175 2.43 3.82 15.40
CA PHE A 175 1.75 4.29 14.17
C PHE A 175 2.69 4.46 12.96
N ASN A 176 3.91 3.92 13.07
CA ASN A 176 4.88 3.86 11.99
C ASN A 176 4.93 2.45 11.40
N ASN A 177 5.21 2.35 10.10
CA ASN A 177 5.35 1.11 9.35
C ASN A 177 4.11 0.20 9.39
N LEU A 178 2.93 0.78 9.23
CA LEU A 178 1.67 0.03 9.25
C LEU A 178 0.55 0.69 8.41
N PRO A 179 -0.46 -0.11 7.99
CA PRO A 179 -1.69 0.42 7.42
C PRO A 179 -2.50 1.17 8.48
N LEU A 180 -2.77 2.45 8.25
CA LEU A 180 -3.56 3.29 9.15
C LEU A 180 -5.05 3.13 8.85
N VAL A 181 -5.45 3.25 7.60
CA VAL A 181 -6.86 3.14 7.18
C VAL A 181 -6.97 2.03 6.15
N ILE A 182 -7.93 1.12 6.32
CA ILE A 182 -8.30 0.11 5.34
C ILE A 182 -9.81 0.12 5.19
N VAL A 183 -10.29 0.29 3.96
CA VAL A 183 -11.68 0.05 3.56
C VAL A 183 -11.67 -1.01 2.47
N THR A 184 -12.35 -2.14 2.71
CA THR A 184 -12.26 -3.32 1.84
C THR A 184 -13.55 -4.15 1.88
N GLY A 185 -13.68 -5.10 0.96
CA GLY A 185 -14.78 -6.05 0.92
C GLY A 185 -14.47 -7.41 1.57
N ILE A 186 -13.20 -7.75 1.76
CA ILE A 186 -12.79 -9.17 1.92
C ILE A 186 -12.15 -9.54 3.26
N GLN A 187 -11.61 -8.57 4.00
CA GLN A 187 -10.82 -8.89 5.19
C GLN A 187 -11.71 -9.18 6.40
N ASN A 188 -11.43 -10.26 7.11
CA ASN A 188 -12.10 -10.51 8.37
C ASN A 188 -11.52 -9.62 9.48
N GLN A 189 -12.24 -9.56 10.61
CA GLN A 189 -11.84 -8.80 11.79
C GLN A 189 -10.44 -9.17 12.30
N GLN A 190 -10.11 -10.47 12.36
CA GLN A 190 -8.84 -10.95 12.90
C GLN A 190 -7.65 -10.48 12.05
N THR A 191 -7.78 -10.47 10.72
CA THR A 191 -6.72 -9.98 9.84
C THR A 191 -6.46 -8.50 10.09
N LEU A 192 -7.50 -7.67 10.13
CA LEU A 192 -7.36 -6.23 10.36
C LEU A 192 -6.75 -5.89 11.72
N THR A 193 -7.14 -6.62 12.78
CA THR A 193 -6.58 -6.42 14.12
C THR A 193 -5.13 -6.90 14.24
N ASN A 194 -4.78 -8.03 13.60
CA ASN A 194 -3.40 -8.54 13.57
C ASN A 194 -2.45 -7.58 12.82
N CYS A 195 -2.94 -6.95 11.75
CA CYS A 195 -2.20 -5.92 11.03
C CYS A 195 -2.11 -4.58 11.77
N GLY A 196 -2.80 -4.42 12.91
CA GLY A 196 -2.78 -3.19 13.70
C GLY A 196 -3.42 -2.00 12.98
N VAL A 197 -4.45 -2.23 12.15
CA VAL A 197 -5.11 -1.18 11.37
C VAL A 197 -5.81 -0.18 12.28
N TRP A 198 -5.46 1.10 12.19
CA TRP A 198 -6.07 2.15 13.03
C TRP A 198 -7.57 2.33 12.76
N ARG A 199 -7.99 2.40 11.50
CA ARG A 199 -9.39 2.44 11.06
C ARG A 199 -9.65 1.38 10.00
N GLY A 200 -10.35 0.31 10.37
CA GLY A 200 -10.65 -0.80 9.46
C GLY A 200 -12.14 -0.94 9.17
N LEU A 201 -12.55 -0.83 7.92
CA LEU A 201 -13.90 -1.12 7.46
C LEU A 201 -13.90 -2.31 6.52
N SER A 202 -14.70 -3.34 6.83
CA SER A 202 -14.85 -4.50 5.95
C SER A 202 -16.28 -5.01 5.84
N ASN A 203 -16.69 -5.46 4.66
CA ASN A 203 -18.00 -6.11 4.47
C ASN A 203 -18.12 -7.43 5.25
N SER A 204 -17.00 -8.07 5.62
CA SER A 204 -17.00 -9.32 6.40
C SER A 204 -17.25 -9.09 7.90
N ILE A 205 -17.18 -7.86 8.38
CA ILE A 205 -17.49 -7.49 9.78
C ILE A 205 -18.98 -7.18 9.86
N GLN A 206 -19.68 -7.74 10.86
CA GLN A 206 -21.12 -7.57 11.01
C GLN A 206 -21.53 -6.30 11.74
N SER A 207 -20.67 -5.78 12.62
CA SER A 207 -20.99 -4.61 13.46
C SER A 207 -21.10 -3.33 12.63
N GLU A 208 -22.30 -2.74 12.57
CA GLU A 208 -22.57 -1.44 11.95
C GLU A 208 -22.23 -0.23 12.84
N VAL A 209 -21.57 -0.50 13.96
CA VAL A 209 -20.97 0.49 14.85
C VAL A 209 -19.50 0.19 15.04
N TRP A 210 -18.71 1.24 15.30
CA TRP A 210 -17.29 1.10 15.61
C TRP A 210 -17.07 0.21 16.83
N THR A 211 -16.22 -0.79 16.68
CA THR A 211 -15.71 -1.61 17.78
C THR A 211 -14.26 -1.20 18.03
N GLU A 212 -14.00 -0.70 19.23
CA GLU A 212 -12.63 -0.43 19.67
C GLU A 212 -11.90 -1.74 20.00
N TYR A 213 -10.61 -1.78 19.71
CA TYR A 213 -9.77 -2.92 20.07
C TYR A 213 -8.39 -2.46 20.52
N LYS A 214 -7.71 -3.33 21.27
CA LYS A 214 -6.30 -3.12 21.66
C LYS A 214 -5.40 -3.81 20.65
N LYS A 215 -4.40 -3.08 20.15
CA LYS A 215 -3.36 -3.64 19.29
C LYS A 215 -2.71 -4.83 20.02
N SER A 216 -2.65 -5.97 19.34
CA SER A 216 -2.00 -7.16 19.90
C SER A 216 -0.50 -6.87 20.08
N PRO A 217 0.13 -7.27 21.20
CA PRO A 217 1.59 -7.18 21.35
C PRO A 217 2.36 -7.95 20.26
N ASN A 218 1.71 -8.93 19.62
CA ASN A 218 2.28 -9.73 18.52
C ASN A 218 1.92 -9.18 17.12
N SER A 219 1.29 -8.01 17.03
CA SER A 219 1.15 -7.34 15.73
C SER A 219 2.54 -7.06 15.17
N LEU A 220 2.72 -7.25 13.87
CA LEU A 220 4.00 -7.12 13.18
C LEU A 220 4.51 -5.68 13.27
N GLU A 221 5.12 -5.32 14.40
CA GLU A 221 6.07 -4.23 14.45
C GLU A 221 7.28 -4.72 13.65
N THR A 222 7.34 -4.31 12.39
CA THR A 222 8.64 -4.27 11.72
C THR A 222 9.52 -3.41 12.61
N LEU A 223 10.51 -4.09 13.21
CA LEU A 223 11.42 -3.59 14.23
C LEU A 223 11.90 -2.17 13.93
N PRO A 224 12.13 -1.34 14.97
CA PRO A 224 12.78 -0.07 14.76
C PRO A 224 14.16 -0.31 14.12
N GLU A 225 14.47 0.54 13.15
CA GLU A 225 15.78 0.69 12.53
C GLU A 225 16.84 0.85 13.62
N LYS A 226 17.43 -0.27 14.06
CA LYS A 226 18.53 -0.30 15.01
C LYS A 226 19.55 -1.31 14.53
N ASP A 227 20.65 -0.74 14.09
CA ASP A 227 21.93 -1.36 13.79
C ASP A 227 21.93 -2.40 12.65
N LEU A 228 22.60 -2.03 11.57
CA LEU A 228 23.20 -2.94 10.59
C LEU A 228 24.17 -3.90 11.31
N ILE A 229 23.65 -4.84 12.08
CA ILE A 229 24.35 -6.08 12.38
C ILE A 229 24.03 -7.00 11.21
N ILE A 230 24.91 -6.96 10.22
CA ILE A 230 24.97 -7.96 9.14
C ILE A 230 24.78 -9.32 9.82
N PRO A 231 23.71 -10.08 9.51
CA PRO A 231 23.60 -11.43 10.03
C PRO A 231 24.75 -12.21 9.39
N THR A 232 25.83 -12.41 10.15
CA THR A 232 26.87 -13.35 9.79
C THR A 232 26.20 -14.71 9.73
N ASN A 233 25.79 -15.09 8.52
CA ASN A 233 25.21 -16.37 8.22
C ASN A 233 26.25 -17.41 8.65
N LYS A 234 25.99 -18.13 9.75
CA LYS A 234 26.90 -19.15 10.30
C LYS A 234 27.30 -20.15 9.21
N ASN A 235 26.39 -20.38 8.25
CA ASN A 235 26.62 -21.25 7.09
C ASN A 235 27.64 -20.68 6.10
N LEU A 236 27.72 -19.36 5.92
CA LEU A 236 28.74 -18.72 5.06
C LEU A 236 30.13 -18.77 5.71
N ARG A 237 30.22 -18.59 7.03
CA ARG A 237 31.49 -18.75 7.76
C ARG A 237 32.00 -20.19 7.71
N LEU A 238 31.11 -21.18 7.91
CA LEU A 238 31.43 -22.60 7.75
C LEU A 238 31.85 -22.93 6.31
N PHE A 239 31.19 -22.34 5.31
CA PHE A 239 31.53 -22.55 3.90
C PHE A 239 32.91 -21.97 3.54
N ILE A 240 33.25 -20.77 4.03
CA ILE A 240 34.58 -20.17 3.83
C ILE A 240 35.66 -21.00 4.52
N ILE A 241 35.43 -21.48 5.75
CA ILE A 241 36.38 -22.37 6.45
C ILE A 241 36.58 -23.66 5.65
N PHE A 242 35.51 -24.24 5.11
CA PHE A 242 35.59 -25.45 4.29
C PHE A 242 36.42 -25.22 3.00
N LEU A 243 36.24 -24.07 2.33
CA LEU A 243 37.02 -23.69 1.14
C LEU A 243 38.51 -23.50 1.45
N VAL A 244 38.85 -22.92 2.60
CA VAL A 244 40.26 -22.75 3.00
C VAL A 244 40.89 -24.10 3.33
N LEU A 245 40.19 -24.98 4.05
CA LEU A 245 40.69 -26.32 4.38
C LEU A 245 40.86 -27.19 3.14
N SER A 246 39.95 -27.13 2.17
CA SER A 246 40.09 -27.88 0.91
C SER A 246 41.28 -27.40 0.08
N ALA A 247 41.51 -26.09 0.01
CA ALA A 247 42.68 -25.53 -0.66
C ALA A 247 44.00 -25.97 -0.01
N ILE A 248 44.08 -25.96 1.33
CA ILE A 248 45.26 -26.45 2.07
C ILE A 248 45.48 -27.95 1.80
N PHE A 249 44.42 -28.75 1.79
CA PHE A 249 44.49 -30.18 1.52
C PHE A 249 45.02 -30.47 0.09
N ILE A 250 44.56 -29.72 -0.91
CA ILE A 250 45.05 -29.83 -2.29
C ILE A 250 46.54 -29.48 -2.37
N ILE A 251 46.98 -28.42 -1.70
CA ILE A 251 48.40 -28.03 -1.67
C ILE A 251 49.25 -29.12 -1.02
N LEU A 252 48.80 -29.71 0.08
CA LEU A 252 49.47 -30.82 0.76
C LEU A 252 49.56 -32.07 -0.13
N LEU A 253 48.50 -32.39 -0.86
CA LEU A 253 48.48 -33.47 -1.85
C LEU A 253 49.50 -33.23 -2.97
N LEU A 254 49.58 -32.01 -3.50
CA LEU A 254 50.56 -31.65 -4.53
C LEU A 254 51.99 -31.78 -4.02
N PHE A 255 52.26 -31.39 -2.77
CA PHE A 255 53.58 -31.60 -2.14
C PHE A 255 53.90 -33.08 -1.92
N LEU A 256 52.93 -33.90 -1.55
CA LEU A 256 53.10 -35.36 -1.41
C LEU A 256 53.36 -36.04 -2.75
N PHE A 257 52.71 -35.60 -3.83
CA PHE A 257 52.96 -36.10 -5.18
C PHE A 257 54.30 -35.63 -5.77
N GLN A 258 54.81 -34.46 -5.36
CA GLN A 258 56.14 -33.99 -5.76
C GLN A 258 57.28 -34.64 -4.97
N SER A 259 57.00 -35.22 -3.80
CA SER A 259 58.00 -35.84 -2.92
C SER A 259 58.10 -37.37 -3.06
N GLN A 260 57.43 -37.97 -4.05
CA GLN A 260 57.73 -39.34 -4.47
C GLN A 260 58.96 -39.31 -5.42
N PRO A 261 60.16 -39.73 -4.98
CA PRO A 261 61.27 -39.93 -5.90
C PRO A 261 60.92 -41.06 -6.88
N LYS A 262 61.27 -40.88 -8.16
CA LYS A 262 61.24 -41.95 -9.15
C LYS A 262 62.05 -43.16 -8.72
#